data_AF-A0A8S1B8H8-F1
#
_entry.id   AF-A0A8S1B8H8-F1
#
_cell.length_a   1.000
_cell.length_b   1.000
_cell.length_c   1.000
_cell.angle_alpha   90.00
_cell.angle_beta   90.00
_cell.angle_gamma   90.00
#
_symmetry.space_group_name_H-M   'P 1'
#
loop_
_entity.id
_entity.type
_entity.pdbx_description
1 polymer ?
#
loop_
_entity_poly.entity_id
_entity_poly.type
_entity_poly.pdbx_seq_one_letter_code
_entity_poly.pdbx_strand_id
1 'polypeptide(L)'
;MLPDLNDAAIAEMLIDSGDKGDDNDEIDLDCCNEENSEYSSTSSSDEGKNNDHDNIPLSMLTAWQKKPFNSKPLPEDAVRDPGDIKTPYEYFECYFTVEIMEQMALSTNQYYMENTGLQMKPSSLLDIKKFFGIHAIVGCIKFPRLKMIWSEKYRYDPIANAMSRERFFLLRTNLHCLDVTAVNQTEEQAKTRLWRVQPVIDVVRNRCLQLPRDAGNYSIDEQMIPFEGRCDLKVVVKNKPRPAGLKNFVVTTYNGQVLDFEIYQGSTTYLPDSENFGIGAAVILRLANTLPEGSFLYCDRYFSSLPLMKELVKRKLEGTGTLMANRFNTKKKTLYEFKKDHRMTRGEDEEVVNRENTMSVVKWKDNKGVLMVSTAFWSRAANPGIKMG
;
A
#
# COMPACT_ATOMS: atom_id res chain seq x y z
N MET A 1 -20.77 9.06 -43.59
CA MET A 1 -20.74 7.59 -43.43
C MET A 1 -19.30 7.17 -43.69
N LEU A 2 -18.49 7.11 -42.64
CA LEU A 2 -17.12 6.60 -42.70
C LEU A 2 -17.18 5.09 -42.43
N PRO A 3 -16.38 4.26 -43.10
CA PRO A 3 -16.55 2.81 -43.05
C PRO A 3 -16.14 2.26 -41.68
N ASP A 4 -17.00 1.41 -41.10
CA ASP A 4 -16.64 0.53 -39.98
C ASP A 4 -15.48 -0.37 -40.41
N LEU A 5 -14.31 -0.17 -39.81
CA LEU A 5 -13.14 -1.00 -40.06
C LEU A 5 -13.33 -2.34 -39.34
N ASN A 6 -13.26 -3.45 -40.09
CA ASN A 6 -13.37 -4.79 -39.56
C ASN A 6 -12.08 -5.24 -38.84
N ASP A 7 -12.17 -6.29 -38.04
CA ASP A 7 -11.05 -6.81 -37.22
C ASP A 7 -9.78 -7.16 -38.03
N ALA A 8 -9.88 -7.38 -39.34
CA ALA A 8 -8.74 -7.63 -40.21
C ALA A 8 -7.96 -6.35 -40.55
N ALA A 9 -8.64 -5.20 -40.68
CA ALA A 9 -7.98 -3.91 -40.93
C ALA A 9 -7.19 -3.43 -39.70
N ILE A 10 -7.64 -3.76 -38.49
CA ILE A 10 -6.91 -3.48 -37.24
C ILE A 10 -5.61 -4.31 -37.17
N ALA A 11 -5.63 -5.55 -37.69
CA ALA A 11 -4.45 -6.41 -37.71
C ALA A 11 -3.35 -5.91 -38.66
N GLU A 12 -3.71 -5.33 -39.80
CA GLU A 12 -2.73 -4.73 -40.73
C GLU A 12 -2.09 -3.44 -40.16
N MET A 13 -2.86 -2.61 -39.45
CA MET A 13 -2.34 -1.38 -38.85
C MET A 13 -1.36 -1.63 -37.69
N LEU A 14 -1.45 -2.78 -37.03
CA LEU A 14 -0.50 -3.22 -36.00
C LEU A 14 0.80 -3.79 -36.57
N ILE A 15 0.86 -4.07 -37.87
CA ILE A 15 2.07 -4.57 -38.56
C ILE A 15 2.91 -3.41 -39.12
N ASP A 16 2.29 -2.29 -39.49
CA ASP A 16 2.95 -1.18 -40.19
C ASP A 16 3.50 -0.07 -39.26
N SER A 17 3.24 -0.15 -37.95
CA SER A 17 3.80 0.75 -36.92
C SER A 17 5.15 0.28 -36.37
N GLY A 18 6.02 -0.18 -37.27
CA GLY A 18 7.39 -0.53 -36.97
C GLY A 18 8.29 0.71 -36.81
N ASP A 19 8.35 1.30 -35.61
CA ASP A 19 9.59 1.91 -35.10
C ASP A 19 9.67 1.84 -33.56
N LYS A 20 10.62 1.03 -33.09
CA LYS A 20 11.30 1.00 -31.78
C LYS A 20 10.44 1.04 -30.51
N GLY A 21 9.57 0.04 -30.36
CA GLY A 21 9.18 -0.47 -29.04
C GLY A 21 10.15 -1.56 -28.60
N ASP A 22 10.76 -1.38 -27.43
CA ASP A 22 11.65 -2.33 -26.77
C ASP A 22 10.85 -3.60 -26.40
N ASP A 23 10.76 -4.56 -27.32
CA ASP A 23 10.16 -5.88 -27.13
C ASP A 23 11.05 -6.71 -26.19
N ASN A 24 10.95 -6.43 -24.89
CA ASN A 24 11.43 -7.32 -23.83
C ASN A 24 10.25 -7.64 -22.89
N ASP A 25 9.25 -8.34 -23.42
CA ASP A 25 8.26 -9.06 -22.62
C ASP A 25 8.79 -10.49 -22.37
N GLU A 26 9.87 -10.58 -21.59
CA GLU A 26 10.29 -11.81 -20.94
C GLU A 26 9.83 -11.74 -19.47
N ILE A 27 8.80 -12.50 -19.13
CA ILE A 27 8.51 -12.80 -17.73
C ILE A 27 9.54 -13.86 -17.35
N ASP A 28 10.68 -13.42 -16.83
CA ASP A 28 11.73 -14.32 -16.39
C ASP A 28 11.28 -15.03 -15.11
N LEU A 29 10.97 -16.31 -15.28
CA LEU A 29 10.61 -17.27 -14.26
C LEU A 29 11.83 -18.16 -14.05
N ASP A 30 12.89 -17.64 -13.44
CA ASP A 30 13.81 -18.46 -12.65
C ASP A 30 14.64 -17.62 -11.68
N CYS A 31 14.68 -18.09 -10.44
CA CYS A 31 15.63 -17.67 -9.43
C CYS A 31 16.98 -18.35 -9.69
N CYS A 32 18.06 -17.63 -9.34
CA CYS A 32 19.44 -18.11 -9.16
C CYS A 32 20.29 -18.23 -10.43
N ASN A 33 21.02 -17.16 -10.78
CA ASN A 33 22.49 -17.15 -10.65
C ASN A 33 23.09 -15.75 -10.87
N GLU A 34 24.19 -15.52 -10.15
CA GLU A 34 25.05 -14.36 -10.20
C GLU A 34 25.62 -14.16 -11.61
N GLU A 35 25.63 -12.92 -12.12
CA GLU A 35 26.86 -12.28 -12.60
C GLU A 35 26.62 -10.79 -12.93
N ASN A 36 27.63 -9.99 -12.60
CA ASN A 36 27.65 -8.53 -12.64
C ASN A 36 27.45 -7.96 -14.05
N SER A 37 26.67 -6.88 -14.16
CA SER A 37 26.97 -5.84 -15.15
C SER A 37 26.70 -4.45 -14.58
N GLU A 38 27.76 -3.64 -14.60
CA GLU A 38 27.80 -2.26 -14.14
C GLU A 38 26.95 -1.38 -15.05
N TYR A 39 25.86 -0.83 -14.53
CA TYR A 39 25.28 0.39 -15.08
C TYR A 39 24.87 1.33 -13.94
N SER A 40 25.25 2.59 -14.13
CA SER A 40 25.31 3.68 -13.16
C SER A 40 24.11 3.74 -12.21
N SER A 41 24.35 3.26 -11.00
CA SER A 41 23.46 3.31 -9.86
C SER A 41 23.30 4.75 -9.40
N THR A 42 22.16 5.38 -9.69
CA THR A 42 21.60 6.36 -8.76
C THR A 42 21.02 5.56 -7.61
N SER A 43 21.86 5.30 -6.61
CA SER A 43 21.38 4.85 -5.31
C SER A 43 20.46 5.92 -4.76
N SER A 44 19.15 5.75 -4.90
CA SER A 44 18.24 6.26 -3.89
C SER A 44 18.38 5.37 -2.65
N SER A 45 19.53 5.52 -2.00
CA SER A 45 19.56 5.63 -0.55
C SER A 45 18.75 6.88 -0.20
N ASP A 46 17.44 6.78 -0.39
CA ASP A 46 16.46 7.47 0.42
C ASP A 46 16.24 6.57 1.65
N GLU A 47 17.36 6.21 2.31
CA GLU A 47 17.44 6.61 3.71
C GLU A 47 17.21 8.11 3.63
N GLY A 48 15.95 8.52 3.79
CA GLY A 48 15.61 9.92 3.88
C GLY A 48 16.68 10.52 4.78
N LYS A 49 17.30 11.60 4.33
CA LYS A 49 18.02 12.46 5.27
C LYS A 49 16.95 12.82 6.28
N ASN A 50 16.88 12.01 7.34
CA ASN A 50 16.06 12.23 8.50
C ASN A 50 16.71 13.43 9.14
N ASN A 51 16.34 14.61 8.63
CA ASN A 51 16.10 15.75 9.46
C ASN A 51 14.88 15.42 10.34
N ASP A 52 14.97 14.30 11.08
CA ASP A 52 14.19 14.11 12.28
C ASP A 52 14.67 15.26 13.14
N HIS A 53 13.86 16.32 13.21
CA HIS A 53 14.05 17.32 14.24
C HIS A 53 14.08 16.54 15.55
N ASP A 54 15.28 16.40 16.12
CA ASP A 54 15.62 15.83 17.43
C ASP A 54 14.89 16.52 18.61
N ASN A 55 13.81 17.25 18.33
CA ASN A 55 13.02 18.00 19.26
C ASN A 55 11.98 17.07 19.89
N ILE A 56 12.45 16.12 20.71
CA ILE A 56 11.61 15.57 21.77
C ILE A 56 11.16 16.77 22.62
N PRO A 57 9.85 17.12 22.66
CA PRO A 57 9.39 18.30 23.38
C PRO A 57 9.84 18.26 24.84
N LEU A 58 10.14 19.42 25.44
CA LEU A 58 10.58 19.50 26.83
C LEU A 58 9.56 18.85 27.80
N SER A 59 8.28 18.87 27.43
CA SER A 59 7.17 18.19 28.12
C SER A 59 7.25 16.66 28.09
N MET A 60 8.04 16.05 27.20
CA MET A 60 8.32 14.61 27.16
C MET A 60 9.53 14.21 27.98
N LEU A 61 10.25 15.17 28.57
CA LEU A 61 11.41 14.94 29.43
C LEU A 61 10.99 14.57 30.86
N THR A 62 9.96 13.73 30.96
CA THR A 62 9.50 13.14 32.20
C THR A 62 10.49 12.08 32.65
N ALA A 63 10.78 12.02 33.95
CA ALA A 63 11.54 10.92 34.52
C ALA A 63 10.81 9.59 34.24
N TRP A 64 11.48 8.71 33.50
CA TRP A 64 11.05 7.32 33.31
C TRP A 64 11.35 6.52 34.56
N GLN A 65 10.39 5.71 34.99
CA GLN A 65 10.43 5.00 36.27
C GLN A 65 10.35 3.49 36.04
N LYS A 66 11.15 2.72 36.78
CA LYS A 66 10.98 1.27 36.91
C LYS A 66 9.78 0.97 37.80
N LYS A 67 8.62 0.82 37.19
CA LYS A 67 7.39 0.38 37.85
C LYS A 67 6.52 -0.35 36.84
N PRO A 68 5.61 -1.23 37.29
CA PRO A 68 4.64 -1.86 36.40
C PRO A 68 3.77 -0.82 35.69
N PHE A 69 3.52 -1.02 34.40
CA PHE A 69 2.55 -0.22 33.65
C PHE A 69 1.11 -0.65 33.97
N ASN A 70 0.20 0.32 34.09
CA ASN A 70 -1.22 0.04 34.26
C ASN A 70 -1.84 -0.31 32.90
N SER A 71 -1.96 -1.60 32.62
CA SER A 71 -2.57 -2.06 31.37
C SER A 71 -4.00 -1.57 31.18
N LYS A 72 -4.31 -1.21 29.95
CA LYS A 72 -5.66 -1.00 29.45
C LYS A 72 -6.10 -2.28 28.72
N PRO A 73 -7.37 -2.68 28.82
CA PRO A 73 -7.88 -3.77 28.00
C PRO A 73 -7.74 -3.40 26.53
N LEU A 74 -7.33 -4.36 25.70
CA LEU A 74 -7.42 -4.20 24.25
C LEU A 74 -8.89 -4.20 23.83
N PRO A 75 -9.26 -3.45 22.79
CA PRO A 75 -10.60 -3.55 22.23
C PRO A 75 -10.82 -4.98 21.72
N GLU A 76 -12.00 -5.53 22.02
CA GLU A 76 -12.44 -6.78 21.41
C GLU A 76 -12.81 -6.50 19.95
N ASP A 77 -12.36 -7.36 19.05
CA ASP A 77 -12.74 -7.22 17.65
C ASP A 77 -14.24 -7.53 17.51
N ALA A 78 -14.98 -6.60 16.94
CA ALA A 78 -16.41 -6.78 16.72
C ALA A 78 -16.65 -7.96 15.78
N VAL A 79 -17.36 -8.97 16.28
CA VAL A 79 -17.88 -10.05 15.45
C VAL A 79 -19.12 -9.54 14.76
N ARG A 80 -19.00 -9.29 13.45
CA ARG A 80 -20.14 -8.88 12.63
C ARG A 80 -20.78 -10.08 11.98
N ASP A 81 -22.10 -10.12 12.04
CA ASP A 81 -22.87 -10.95 11.13
C ASP A 81 -22.62 -10.43 9.70
N PRO A 82 -22.07 -11.27 8.79
CA PRO A 82 -21.87 -10.86 7.41
C PRO A 82 -23.19 -10.53 6.69
N GLY A 83 -24.34 -10.89 7.26
CA GLY A 83 -25.65 -10.76 6.64
C GLY A 83 -25.72 -11.62 5.39
N ASP A 84 -26.39 -11.12 4.35
CA ASP A 84 -26.45 -11.81 3.07
C ASP A 84 -25.07 -11.79 2.38
N ILE A 85 -24.49 -12.98 2.26
CA ILE A 85 -23.21 -13.19 1.56
C ILE A 85 -23.42 -12.95 0.08
N LYS A 86 -22.74 -11.92 -0.43
CA LYS A 86 -22.74 -11.56 -1.85
C LYS A 86 -21.88 -12.53 -2.67
N THR A 87 -22.16 -12.64 -3.95
CA THR A 87 -21.26 -13.31 -4.89
C THR A 87 -19.93 -12.54 -5.00
N PRO A 88 -18.82 -13.19 -5.40
CA PRO A 88 -17.55 -12.51 -5.62
C PRO A 88 -17.64 -11.31 -6.59
N TYR A 89 -18.50 -11.42 -7.59
CA TYR A 89 -18.75 -10.37 -8.58
C TYR A 89 -19.46 -9.15 -7.95
N GLU A 90 -20.48 -9.37 -7.13
CA GLU A 90 -21.16 -8.29 -6.41
C GLU A 90 -20.25 -7.58 -5.40
N TYR A 91 -19.29 -8.30 -4.78
CA TYR A 91 -18.24 -7.66 -3.99
C TYR A 91 -17.32 -6.80 -4.86
N PHE A 92 -16.91 -7.29 -6.04
CA PHE A 92 -16.08 -6.53 -6.98
C PHE A 92 -16.78 -5.25 -7.46
N GLU A 93 -18.07 -5.33 -7.84
CA GLU A 93 -18.85 -4.17 -8.29
C GLU A 93 -19.03 -3.08 -7.22
N CYS A 94 -18.82 -3.41 -5.94
CA CYS A 94 -18.79 -2.40 -4.90
C CYS A 94 -17.54 -1.49 -5.00
N TYR A 95 -16.44 -1.95 -5.60
CA TYR A 95 -15.20 -1.19 -5.78
C TYR A 95 -15.11 -0.57 -7.19
N PHE A 96 -15.41 -1.38 -8.20
CA PHE A 96 -15.48 -0.95 -9.59
C PHE A 96 -16.95 -0.80 -9.97
N THR A 97 -17.48 0.40 -9.77
CA THR A 97 -18.88 0.70 -10.04
C THR A 97 -19.17 0.76 -11.54
N VAL A 98 -20.46 0.72 -11.91
CA VAL A 98 -20.87 0.84 -13.31
C VAL A 98 -20.40 2.17 -13.91
N GLU A 99 -20.50 3.25 -13.14
CA GLU A 99 -20.16 4.60 -13.57
C GLU A 99 -18.68 4.73 -13.95
N ILE A 100 -17.76 4.22 -13.13
CA ILE A 100 -16.32 4.29 -13.46
C ILE A 100 -16.00 3.39 -14.66
N MET A 101 -16.66 2.24 -14.82
CA MET A 101 -16.42 1.37 -15.97
C MET A 101 -16.98 1.96 -17.27
N GLU A 102 -18.11 2.67 -17.22
CA GLU A 102 -18.64 3.44 -18.35
C GLU A 102 -17.72 4.60 -18.72
N GLN A 103 -17.23 5.34 -17.72
CA GLN A 103 -16.23 6.39 -17.92
C GLN A 103 -14.97 5.83 -18.56
N MET A 104 -14.47 4.67 -18.09
CA MET A 104 -13.31 4.01 -18.69
C MET A 104 -13.56 3.64 -20.15
N ALA A 105 -14.74 3.12 -20.47
CA ALA A 105 -15.10 2.79 -21.84
C ALA A 105 -15.10 4.03 -22.75
N LEU A 106 -15.72 5.12 -22.30
CA LEU A 106 -15.76 6.40 -23.01
C LEU A 106 -14.35 6.98 -23.20
N SER A 107 -13.59 7.14 -22.12
CA SER A 107 -12.25 7.74 -22.15
C SER A 107 -11.27 6.92 -22.99
N THR A 108 -11.39 5.59 -22.99
CA THR A 108 -10.60 4.71 -23.87
C THR A 108 -10.89 4.96 -25.35
N ASN A 109 -12.17 5.12 -25.72
CA ASN A 109 -12.56 5.41 -27.10
C ASN A 109 -12.10 6.79 -27.55
N GLN A 110 -12.23 7.81 -26.69
CA GLN A 110 -11.77 9.17 -26.96
C GLN A 110 -10.26 9.20 -27.19
N TYR A 111 -9.49 8.61 -26.26
CA TYR A 111 -8.04 8.54 -26.37
C TYR A 111 -7.58 7.88 -27.67
N TYR A 112 -8.18 6.74 -28.04
CA TYR A 112 -7.82 6.04 -29.28
C TYR A 112 -8.04 6.92 -30.51
N MET A 113 -9.20 7.59 -30.58
CA MET A 113 -9.55 8.46 -31.70
C MET A 113 -8.63 9.66 -31.80
N GLU A 114 -8.25 10.26 -30.67
CA GLU A 114 -7.33 11.39 -30.63
C GLU A 114 -5.91 11.02 -31.04
N ASN A 115 -5.41 9.87 -30.58
CA ASN A 115 -4.04 9.45 -30.83
C ASN A 115 -3.83 8.88 -32.24
N THR A 116 -4.86 8.28 -32.84
CA THR A 116 -4.76 7.59 -34.14
C THR A 116 -5.49 8.30 -35.28
N GLY A 117 -6.44 9.20 -34.96
CA GLY A 117 -7.37 9.76 -35.94
C GLY A 117 -8.44 8.77 -36.42
N LEU A 118 -8.51 7.57 -35.85
CA LEU A 118 -9.40 6.50 -36.27
C LEU A 118 -10.44 6.17 -35.20
N GLN A 119 -11.61 5.71 -35.64
CA GLN A 119 -12.61 5.14 -34.74
C GLN A 119 -12.35 3.65 -34.57
N MET A 120 -12.05 3.23 -33.35
CA MET A 120 -12.14 1.81 -32.99
C MET A 120 -13.60 1.40 -32.86
N LYS A 121 -13.89 0.09 -32.97
CA LYS A 121 -15.15 -0.46 -32.48
C LYS A 121 -15.36 0.02 -31.03
N PRO A 122 -16.44 0.77 -30.73
CA PRO A 122 -16.59 1.41 -29.43
C PRO A 122 -16.50 0.41 -28.30
N SER A 123 -15.64 0.71 -27.33
CA SER A 123 -15.60 0.03 -26.04
C SER A 123 -16.88 0.32 -25.29
N SER A 124 -17.52 -0.75 -24.82
CA SER A 124 -18.72 -0.71 -24.00
C SER A 124 -18.40 -1.04 -22.54
N LEU A 125 -19.35 -0.79 -21.63
CA LEU A 125 -19.31 -1.28 -20.26
C LEU A 125 -18.99 -2.80 -20.20
N LEU A 126 -19.61 -3.57 -21.10
CA LEU A 126 -19.39 -5.02 -21.16
C LEU A 126 -17.97 -5.37 -21.58
N ASP A 127 -17.34 -4.61 -22.48
CA ASP A 127 -15.94 -4.81 -22.85
C ASP A 127 -15.01 -4.58 -21.66
N ILE A 128 -15.23 -3.51 -20.89
CA ILE A 128 -14.44 -3.19 -19.69
C ILE A 128 -14.62 -4.27 -18.61
N LYS A 129 -15.86 -4.73 -18.37
CA LYS A 129 -16.14 -5.85 -17.45
C LYS A 129 -15.41 -7.13 -17.86
N LYS A 130 -15.47 -7.48 -19.15
CA LYS A 130 -14.75 -8.64 -19.69
C LYS A 130 -13.24 -8.47 -19.56
N PHE A 131 -12.70 -7.30 -19.85
CA PHE A 131 -11.27 -7.01 -19.72
C PHE A 131 -10.76 -7.24 -18.29
N PHE A 132 -11.45 -6.70 -17.28
CA PHE A 132 -11.10 -6.93 -15.88
C PHE A 132 -11.34 -8.39 -15.44
N GLY A 133 -12.41 -9.03 -15.93
CA GLY A 133 -12.67 -10.46 -15.68
C GLY A 133 -11.55 -11.35 -16.21
N ILE A 134 -11.02 -11.06 -17.40
CA ILE A 134 -9.86 -11.76 -17.97
C ILE A 134 -8.64 -11.56 -17.08
N HIS A 135 -8.36 -10.32 -16.63
CA HIS A 135 -7.26 -10.05 -15.71
C HIS A 135 -7.39 -10.77 -14.36
N ALA A 136 -8.60 -10.89 -13.82
CA ALA A 136 -8.86 -11.65 -12.60
C ALA A 136 -8.52 -13.14 -12.79
N ILE A 137 -8.95 -13.74 -13.91
CA ILE A 137 -8.64 -15.14 -14.25
C ILE A 137 -7.14 -15.36 -14.44
N VAL A 138 -6.46 -14.50 -15.19
CA VAL A 138 -5.00 -14.57 -15.43
C VAL A 138 -4.21 -14.31 -14.13
N GLY A 139 -4.81 -13.59 -13.18
CA GLY A 139 -4.31 -13.47 -11.82
C GLY A 139 -4.16 -14.83 -11.13
N CYS A 140 -5.13 -15.72 -11.33
CA CYS A 140 -5.18 -17.07 -10.74
C CYS A 140 -4.46 -18.13 -11.58
N ILE A 141 -4.61 -18.08 -12.91
CA ILE A 141 -4.05 -19.05 -13.85
C ILE A 141 -2.91 -18.41 -14.63
N LYS A 142 -1.68 -18.85 -14.38
CA LYS A 142 -0.49 -18.31 -15.02
C LYS A 142 -0.24 -18.96 -16.37
N PHE A 143 0.05 -18.13 -17.36
CA PHE A 143 0.49 -18.54 -18.69
C PHE A 143 1.89 -17.98 -18.95
N PRO A 144 2.81 -18.72 -19.60
CA PRO A 144 4.15 -18.22 -19.90
C PRO A 144 4.13 -16.92 -20.73
N ARG A 145 3.21 -16.84 -21.69
CA ARG A 145 2.94 -15.62 -22.46
C ARG A 145 1.44 -15.40 -22.57
N LEU A 146 1.01 -14.17 -22.34
CA LEU A 146 -0.42 -13.83 -22.32
C LEU A 146 -1.13 -14.18 -23.64
N LYS A 147 -0.45 -13.99 -24.79
CA LYS A 147 -0.98 -14.34 -26.13
C LYS A 147 -1.33 -15.83 -26.29
N MET A 148 -0.74 -16.72 -25.49
CA MET A 148 -0.97 -18.18 -25.60
C MET A 148 -2.39 -18.58 -25.23
N ILE A 149 -3.10 -17.78 -24.44
CA ILE A 149 -4.49 -18.03 -24.01
C ILE A 149 -5.45 -18.23 -25.19
N TRP A 150 -5.14 -17.63 -26.35
CA TRP A 150 -5.94 -17.74 -27.58
C TRP A 150 -5.34 -18.70 -28.61
N SER A 151 -4.18 -19.31 -28.33
CA SER A 151 -3.57 -20.29 -29.23
C SER A 151 -4.31 -21.61 -29.19
N GLU A 152 -4.30 -22.37 -30.29
CA GLU A 152 -5.00 -23.65 -30.39
C GLU A 152 -4.63 -24.63 -29.26
N LYS A 153 -3.33 -24.75 -28.94
CA LYS A 153 -2.82 -25.69 -27.93
C LYS A 153 -3.14 -25.28 -26.49
N TYR A 154 -3.16 -23.99 -26.19
CA TYR A 154 -3.29 -23.47 -24.82
C TYR A 154 -4.57 -22.65 -24.63
N ARG A 155 -5.55 -22.87 -25.51
CA ARG A 155 -6.81 -22.13 -25.52
C ARG A 155 -7.50 -22.27 -24.17
N TYR A 156 -7.84 -21.15 -23.55
CA TYR A 156 -8.69 -21.14 -22.37
C TYR A 156 -10.05 -20.54 -22.72
N ASP A 157 -11.03 -21.41 -22.95
CA ASP A 157 -12.35 -21.04 -23.48
C ASP A 157 -13.06 -19.92 -22.73
N PRO A 158 -13.06 -19.85 -21.38
CA PRO A 158 -13.70 -18.74 -20.68
C PRO A 158 -13.15 -17.36 -21.06
N ILE A 159 -11.85 -17.26 -21.37
CA ILE A 159 -11.24 -16.00 -21.84
C ILE A 159 -11.44 -15.86 -23.35
N ALA A 160 -11.09 -16.90 -24.11
CA ALA A 160 -11.03 -16.83 -25.55
C ALA A 160 -12.41 -16.72 -26.23
N ASN A 161 -13.47 -17.16 -25.57
CA ASN A 161 -14.86 -16.93 -26.00
C ASN A 161 -15.41 -15.57 -25.54
N ALA A 162 -14.87 -14.99 -24.45
CA ALA A 162 -15.35 -13.71 -23.94
C ALA A 162 -14.87 -12.53 -24.79
N MET A 163 -13.61 -12.55 -25.25
CA MET A 163 -12.98 -11.48 -26.01
C MET A 163 -11.89 -12.05 -26.94
N SER A 164 -11.79 -11.54 -28.17
CA SER A 164 -10.70 -11.91 -29.08
C SER A 164 -9.34 -11.41 -28.56
N ARG A 165 -8.25 -12.03 -29.01
CA ARG A 165 -6.89 -11.64 -28.66
C ARG A 165 -6.65 -10.18 -29.05
N GLU A 166 -7.00 -9.83 -30.28
CA GLU A 166 -6.80 -8.51 -30.87
C GLU A 166 -7.54 -7.44 -30.06
N ARG A 167 -8.80 -7.70 -29.70
CA ARG A 167 -9.59 -6.78 -28.87
C ARG A 167 -9.01 -6.62 -27.47
N PHE A 168 -8.55 -7.70 -26.85
CA PHE A 168 -7.92 -7.64 -25.53
C PHE A 168 -6.66 -6.77 -25.54
N PHE A 169 -5.77 -6.97 -26.51
CA PHE A 169 -4.53 -6.19 -26.61
C PHE A 169 -4.81 -4.73 -27.01
N LEU A 170 -5.82 -4.48 -27.86
CA LEU A 170 -6.26 -3.13 -28.20
C LEU A 170 -6.74 -2.35 -26.96
N LEU A 171 -7.55 -2.99 -26.10
CA LEU A 171 -7.96 -2.37 -24.83
C LEU A 171 -6.77 -2.19 -23.88
N ARG A 172 -5.90 -3.21 -23.75
CA ARG A 172 -4.74 -3.15 -22.85
C ARG A 172 -3.82 -1.96 -23.14
N THR A 173 -3.64 -1.58 -24.40
CA THR A 173 -2.76 -0.46 -24.78
C THR A 173 -3.42 0.90 -24.74
N ASN A 174 -4.75 0.96 -24.78
CA ASN A 174 -5.50 2.22 -24.87
C ASN A 174 -6.36 2.54 -23.64
N LEU A 175 -6.36 1.68 -22.61
CA LEU A 175 -7.22 1.84 -21.44
C LEU A 175 -6.96 3.17 -20.71
N HIS A 176 -7.99 4.01 -20.62
CA HIS A 176 -7.98 5.28 -19.88
C HIS A 176 -9.20 5.36 -18.97
N CYS A 177 -9.07 6.03 -17.82
CA CYS A 177 -10.17 6.24 -16.87
C CYS A 177 -10.61 7.69 -16.72
N LEU A 178 -10.05 8.60 -17.52
CA LEU A 178 -10.50 10.00 -17.62
C LEU A 178 -10.19 10.55 -19.00
N ASP A 179 -10.90 11.62 -19.35
CA ASP A 179 -10.62 12.42 -20.55
C ASP A 179 -9.37 13.28 -20.31
N VAL A 180 -8.27 12.93 -20.98
CA VAL A 180 -6.98 13.59 -20.82
C VAL A 180 -6.96 15.00 -21.42
N THR A 181 -7.89 15.30 -22.33
CA THR A 181 -8.00 16.60 -23.02
C THR A 181 -8.86 17.60 -22.25
N ALA A 182 -9.85 17.10 -21.51
CA ALA A 182 -10.73 17.91 -20.68
C ALA A 182 -10.04 18.44 -19.41
N VAL A 183 -8.84 17.95 -19.09
CA VAL A 183 -8.13 18.24 -17.85
C VAL A 183 -6.97 19.20 -18.09
N ASN A 184 -6.87 20.25 -17.27
CA ASN A 184 -5.66 21.06 -17.19
C ASN A 184 -4.55 20.25 -16.51
N GLN A 185 -3.72 19.59 -17.32
CA GLN A 185 -2.70 18.66 -16.86
C GLN A 185 -1.74 19.31 -15.86
N THR A 186 -1.38 20.58 -16.06
CA THR A 186 -0.45 21.30 -15.16
C THR A 186 -1.05 21.47 -13.77
N GLU A 187 -2.33 21.82 -13.69
CA GLU A 187 -3.01 22.00 -12.40
C GLU A 187 -3.22 20.68 -11.67
N GLU A 188 -3.64 19.62 -12.37
CA GLU A 188 -3.83 18.32 -11.76
C GLU A 188 -2.50 17.66 -11.36
N GLN A 189 -1.45 17.80 -12.17
CA GLN A 189 -0.10 17.34 -11.81
C GLN A 189 0.45 18.04 -10.57
N ALA A 190 0.09 19.31 -10.36
CA ALA A 190 0.45 20.03 -9.15
C ALA A 190 -0.26 19.47 -7.91
N LYS A 191 -1.44 18.86 -8.06
CA LYS A 191 -2.19 18.20 -6.98
C LYS A 191 -1.69 16.78 -6.72
N THR A 192 -1.54 15.98 -7.78
CA THR A 192 -1.20 14.55 -7.70
C THR A 192 -0.43 14.09 -8.93
N ARG A 193 0.64 13.31 -8.72
CA ARG A 193 1.43 12.72 -9.81
C ARG A 193 0.72 11.54 -10.46
N LEU A 194 -0.30 11.00 -9.79
CA LEU A 194 -1.14 9.89 -10.25
C LEU A 194 -2.45 10.34 -10.91
N TRP A 195 -2.57 11.62 -11.31
CA TRP A 195 -3.80 12.21 -11.86
C TRP A 195 -4.46 11.34 -12.94
N ARG A 196 -3.68 10.70 -13.84
CA ARG A 196 -4.19 9.83 -14.92
C ARG A 196 -4.99 8.62 -14.44
N VAL A 197 -4.71 8.13 -13.23
CA VAL A 197 -5.35 6.96 -12.62
C VAL A 197 -6.12 7.32 -11.35
N GLN A 198 -6.17 8.61 -11.00
CA GLN A 198 -6.83 9.10 -9.80
C GLN A 198 -8.31 8.67 -9.69
N PRO A 199 -9.12 8.66 -10.77
CA PRO A 199 -10.50 8.17 -10.69
C PRO A 199 -10.59 6.72 -10.16
N VAL A 200 -9.68 5.84 -10.57
CA VAL A 200 -9.65 4.44 -10.10
C VAL A 200 -9.19 4.36 -8.65
N ILE A 201 -8.19 5.17 -8.26
CA ILE A 201 -7.73 5.27 -6.87
C ILE A 201 -8.89 5.72 -5.97
N ASP A 202 -9.63 6.73 -6.40
CA ASP A 202 -10.71 7.34 -5.62
C ASP A 202 -11.87 6.39 -5.42
N VAL A 203 -12.36 5.69 -6.46
CA VAL A 203 -13.48 4.74 -6.29
C VAL A 203 -13.11 3.58 -5.37
N VAL A 204 -11.88 3.05 -5.48
CA VAL A 204 -11.40 1.97 -4.61
C VAL A 204 -11.29 2.47 -3.17
N ARG A 205 -10.67 3.64 -2.96
CA ARG A 205 -10.52 4.24 -1.63
C ARG A 205 -11.87 4.57 -1.00
N ASN A 206 -12.78 5.17 -1.76
CA ASN A 206 -14.13 5.48 -1.32
C ASN A 206 -14.86 4.23 -0.84
N ARG A 207 -14.72 3.11 -1.57
CA ARG A 207 -15.29 1.85 -1.12
C ARG A 207 -14.64 1.34 0.16
N CYS A 208 -13.31 1.42 0.29
CA CYS A 208 -12.62 1.06 1.53
C CYS A 208 -13.10 1.89 2.74
N LEU A 209 -13.33 3.19 2.54
CA LEU A 209 -13.84 4.10 3.59
C LEU A 209 -15.27 3.77 4.04
N GLN A 210 -16.09 3.19 3.15
CA GLN A 210 -17.44 2.72 3.46
C GLN A 210 -17.47 1.34 4.15
N LEU A 211 -16.33 0.63 4.21
CA LEU A 211 -16.28 -0.62 4.95
C LEU A 211 -16.54 -0.31 6.43
N PRO A 212 -17.36 -1.12 7.11
CA PRO A 212 -17.76 -0.77 8.46
C PRO A 212 -16.54 -0.83 9.41
N ARG A 213 -16.52 0.02 10.44
CA ARG A 213 -15.40 0.15 11.41
C ARG A 213 -15.92 0.27 12.84
N ASP A 214 -15.44 -0.60 13.71
CA ASP A 214 -15.75 -0.59 15.15
C ASP A 214 -14.45 -0.35 15.92
N ALA A 215 -14.53 0.09 17.17
CA ALA A 215 -13.33 0.12 18.01
C ALA A 215 -12.71 -1.29 18.05
N GLY A 216 -11.47 -1.42 17.62
CA GLY A 216 -10.85 -2.71 17.36
C GLY A 216 -9.35 -2.61 17.11
N ASN A 217 -8.76 -3.73 16.69
CA ASN A 217 -7.34 -3.86 16.44
C ASN A 217 -7.00 -3.64 14.96
N TYR A 218 -6.08 -2.71 14.69
CA TYR A 218 -5.70 -2.33 13.33
C TYR A 218 -4.19 -2.27 13.13
N SER A 219 -3.72 -2.66 11.95
CA SER A 219 -2.32 -2.60 11.57
C SER A 219 -2.11 -1.58 10.45
N ILE A 220 -1.08 -0.74 10.59
CA ILE A 220 -0.64 0.18 9.55
C ILE A 220 0.78 -0.20 9.13
N ASP A 221 0.95 -0.47 7.83
CA ASP A 221 2.22 -0.90 7.26
C ASP A 221 2.34 -0.52 5.76
N GLU A 222 3.47 -0.82 5.15
CA GLU A 222 3.73 -0.67 3.73
C GLU A 222 3.38 -1.94 2.93
N GLN A 223 2.64 -1.73 1.84
CA GLN A 223 2.42 -2.67 0.77
C GLN A 223 3.17 -2.21 -0.49
N MET A 224 3.88 -3.14 -1.15
CA MET A 224 4.45 -2.88 -2.47
C MET A 224 3.51 -3.36 -3.57
N ILE A 225 3.19 -2.48 -4.51
CA ILE A 225 2.53 -2.80 -5.77
C ILE A 225 3.62 -3.09 -6.80
N PRO A 226 3.85 -4.37 -7.19
CA PRO A 226 4.96 -4.71 -8.08
C PRO A 226 4.82 -4.01 -9.43
N PHE A 227 5.87 -3.31 -9.85
CA PHE A 227 5.89 -2.60 -11.13
C PHE A 227 7.33 -2.43 -11.60
N GLU A 228 7.62 -2.92 -12.80
CA GLU A 228 8.98 -2.90 -13.38
C GLU A 228 9.14 -1.83 -14.45
N GLY A 229 8.05 -1.30 -14.99
CA GLY A 229 8.06 -0.27 -16.02
C GLY A 229 8.68 1.05 -15.59
N ARG A 230 8.75 1.99 -16.53
CA ARG A 230 9.24 3.35 -16.30
C ARG A 230 8.17 4.17 -15.58
N CYS A 231 8.43 4.54 -14.33
CA CYS A 231 7.58 5.42 -13.55
C CYS A 231 8.44 6.13 -12.50
N ASP A 232 8.32 7.46 -12.43
CA ASP A 232 9.09 8.30 -11.50
C ASP A 232 8.66 8.15 -10.03
N LEU A 233 7.62 7.35 -9.77
CA LEU A 233 7.11 7.01 -8.44
C LEU A 233 7.61 5.63 -7.97
N LYS A 234 8.34 4.91 -8.84
CA LYS A 234 8.88 3.58 -8.53
C LYS A 234 9.94 3.70 -7.43
N VAL A 235 9.76 2.92 -6.36
CA VAL A 235 10.68 2.82 -5.24
C VAL A 235 11.28 1.41 -5.21
N VAL A 236 12.56 1.33 -4.84
CA VAL A 236 13.26 0.07 -4.58
C VAL A 236 13.45 -0.10 -3.07
N VAL A 237 12.77 -1.08 -2.49
CA VAL A 237 12.93 -1.49 -1.09
C VAL A 237 13.82 -2.72 -1.03
N LYS A 238 15.08 -2.51 -0.62
CA LYS A 238 16.06 -3.60 -0.46
C LYS A 238 15.54 -4.65 0.54
N ASN A 239 15.90 -5.91 0.32
CA ASN A 239 15.55 -7.07 1.18
C ASN A 239 14.05 -7.47 1.19
N LYS A 240 13.23 -7.00 0.24
CA LYS A 240 11.88 -7.52 0.01
C LYS A 240 11.87 -8.50 -1.18
N PRO A 241 11.02 -9.55 -1.17
CA PRO A 241 10.94 -10.52 -2.27
C PRO A 241 10.64 -9.88 -3.64
N ARG A 242 9.87 -8.78 -3.64
CA ARG A 242 9.62 -7.93 -4.80
C ARG A 242 10.11 -6.53 -4.48
N PRO A 243 11.38 -6.20 -4.74
CA PRO A 243 12.00 -5.00 -4.21
C PRO A 243 11.55 -3.74 -4.96
N ALA A 244 11.12 -3.84 -6.22
CA ALA A 244 10.77 -2.68 -7.04
C ALA A 244 9.26 -2.57 -7.30
N GLY A 245 8.72 -1.36 -7.16
CA GLY A 245 7.31 -1.08 -7.47
C GLY A 245 6.83 0.26 -6.95
N LEU A 246 5.51 0.43 -6.84
CA LEU A 246 4.91 1.59 -6.19
C LEU A 246 4.68 1.26 -4.71
N LYS A 247 5.12 2.16 -3.82
CA LYS A 247 4.90 2.02 -2.37
C LYS A 247 3.50 2.52 -2.01
N ASN A 248 2.75 1.73 -1.27
CA ASN A 248 1.42 2.04 -0.77
C ASN A 248 1.38 1.84 0.75
N PHE A 249 0.93 2.82 1.51
CA PHE A 249 0.68 2.67 2.94
C PHE A 249 -0.76 2.23 3.15
N VAL A 250 -1.00 1.19 3.93
CA VAL A 250 -2.34 0.62 4.12
C VAL A 250 -2.68 0.53 5.60
N VAL A 251 -3.94 0.80 5.95
CA VAL A 251 -4.51 0.40 7.24
C VAL A 251 -5.41 -0.82 7.05
N THR A 252 -5.22 -1.82 7.90
CA THR A 252 -5.89 -3.12 7.79
C THR A 252 -6.49 -3.57 9.11
N THR A 253 -7.57 -4.34 9.04
CA THR A 253 -8.08 -5.15 10.15
C THR A 253 -7.14 -6.33 10.45
N TYR A 254 -7.37 -7.02 11.58
CA TYR A 254 -6.63 -8.24 11.95
C TYR A 254 -6.67 -9.35 10.89
N ASN A 255 -7.71 -9.41 10.04
CA ASN A 255 -7.86 -10.40 8.97
C ASN A 255 -7.35 -9.92 7.61
N GLY A 256 -6.68 -8.76 7.56
CA GLY A 256 -6.04 -8.23 6.35
C GLY A 256 -6.97 -7.45 5.42
N GLN A 257 -8.19 -7.10 5.84
CA GLN A 257 -9.07 -6.24 5.06
C GLN A 257 -8.54 -4.81 5.07
N VAL A 258 -8.23 -4.26 3.89
CA VAL A 258 -7.77 -2.87 3.72
C VAL A 258 -8.93 -1.91 3.90
N LEU A 259 -8.78 -0.95 4.81
CA LEU A 259 -9.82 0.03 5.15
C LEU A 259 -9.52 1.43 4.60
N ASP A 260 -8.26 1.83 4.54
CA ASP A 260 -7.82 3.05 3.86
C ASP A 260 -6.37 2.85 3.40
N PHE A 261 -5.92 3.66 2.45
CA PHE A 261 -4.56 3.61 1.94
C PHE A 261 -4.08 4.96 1.40
N GLU A 262 -2.76 5.14 1.35
CA GLU A 262 -2.08 6.29 0.75
C GLU A 262 -0.96 5.80 -0.17
N ILE A 263 -1.05 6.11 -1.46
CA ILE A 263 0.04 5.78 -2.38
C ILE A 263 1.13 6.83 -2.21
N TYR A 264 2.36 6.37 -1.98
CA TYR A 264 3.50 7.26 -1.84
C TYR A 264 3.82 7.93 -3.17
N GLN A 265 3.87 9.26 -3.18
CA GLN A 265 4.13 10.07 -4.36
C GLN A 265 5.41 10.93 -4.29
N GLY A 266 6.30 10.64 -3.34
CA GLY A 266 7.42 11.52 -3.03
C GLY A 266 6.93 12.75 -2.27
N SER A 267 7.38 13.93 -2.68
CA SER A 267 7.04 15.21 -2.04
C SER A 267 5.57 15.60 -2.15
N THR A 268 4.83 15.05 -3.12
CA THR A 268 3.39 15.33 -3.30
C THR A 268 2.50 14.37 -2.50
N THR A 269 3.08 13.51 -1.64
CA THR A 269 2.28 12.66 -0.75
C THR A 269 1.57 13.53 0.29
N TYR A 270 0.24 13.43 0.40
CA TYR A 270 -0.52 14.26 1.33
C TYR A 270 -0.36 13.78 2.78
N LEU A 271 0.59 14.41 3.50
CA LEU A 271 0.92 14.11 4.89
C LEU A 271 0.92 15.40 5.72
N PRO A 272 -0.25 15.85 6.23
CA PRO A 272 -0.39 17.16 6.88
C PRO A 272 0.41 17.28 8.18
N ASP A 273 0.68 16.17 8.85
CA ASP A 273 1.41 16.11 10.12
C ASP A 273 2.94 15.94 9.93
N SER A 274 3.44 15.95 8.69
CA SER A 274 4.83 15.62 8.37
C SER A 274 5.86 16.62 8.92
N GLU A 275 5.51 17.92 8.97
CA GLU A 275 6.39 18.96 9.53
C GLU A 275 6.62 18.79 11.04
N ASN A 276 5.60 18.30 11.76
CA ASN A 276 5.63 18.17 13.22
C ASN A 276 6.19 16.82 13.69
N PHE A 277 5.95 15.74 12.94
CA PHE A 277 6.23 14.37 13.38
C PHE A 277 7.18 13.58 12.47
N GLY A 278 7.56 14.13 11.32
CA GLY A 278 8.27 13.41 10.28
C GLY A 278 7.36 12.49 9.45
N ILE A 279 7.88 12.01 8.32
CA ILE A 279 7.11 11.28 7.30
C ILE A 279 6.46 10.01 7.87
N GLY A 280 7.24 9.19 8.60
CA GLY A 280 6.75 7.91 9.13
C GLY A 280 5.55 8.10 10.08
N ALA A 281 5.70 8.93 11.10
CA ALA A 281 4.60 9.18 12.04
C ALA A 281 3.40 9.88 11.37
N ALA A 282 3.64 10.78 10.40
CA ALA A 282 2.56 11.43 9.66
C ALA A 282 1.72 10.46 8.83
N VAL A 283 2.32 9.40 8.28
CA VAL A 283 1.57 8.31 7.61
C VAL A 283 0.62 7.63 8.59
N ILE A 284 1.10 7.28 9.79
CA ILE A 284 0.26 6.67 10.84
C ILE A 284 -0.91 7.58 11.16
N LEU A 285 -0.64 8.86 11.43
CA LEU A 285 -1.67 9.84 11.78
C LEU A 285 -2.70 10.04 10.66
N ARG A 286 -2.24 10.11 9.39
CA ARG A 286 -3.12 10.24 8.22
C ARG A 286 -4.09 9.07 8.12
N LEU A 287 -3.60 7.83 8.22
CA LEU A 287 -4.43 6.63 8.09
C LEU A 287 -5.32 6.40 9.34
N ALA A 288 -4.79 6.70 10.52
CA ALA A 288 -5.50 6.59 11.79
C ALA A 288 -6.72 7.54 11.89
N ASN A 289 -6.74 8.65 11.14
CA ASN A 289 -7.88 9.58 11.12
C ASN A 289 -9.21 8.92 10.68
N THR A 290 -9.14 7.78 10.01
CA THR A 290 -10.33 7.05 9.56
C THR A 290 -10.79 5.99 10.57
N LEU A 291 -10.08 5.82 11.68
CA LEU A 291 -10.39 4.80 12.69
C LEU A 291 -11.26 5.37 13.82
N PRO A 292 -12.14 4.56 14.40
CA PRO A 292 -12.97 4.98 15.52
C PRO A 292 -12.13 5.18 16.79
N GLU A 293 -12.57 6.12 17.64
CA GLU A 293 -12.00 6.29 18.99
C GLU A 293 -12.06 4.96 19.78
N GLY A 294 -11.07 4.72 20.63
CA GLY A 294 -10.94 3.47 21.39
C GLY A 294 -10.25 2.33 20.62
N SER A 295 -9.86 2.55 19.36
CA SER A 295 -9.11 1.57 18.58
C SER A 295 -7.65 1.45 19.04
N PHE A 296 -7.06 0.29 18.73
CA PHE A 296 -5.67 -0.02 19.03
C PHE A 296 -4.86 -0.23 17.73
N LEU A 297 -3.73 0.47 17.62
CA LEU A 297 -2.86 0.49 16.44
C LEU A 297 -1.58 -0.32 16.64
N TYR A 298 -1.26 -1.15 15.65
CA TYR A 298 0.05 -1.79 15.50
C TYR A 298 0.80 -1.12 14.34
N CYS A 299 2.06 -0.75 14.58
CA CYS A 299 2.93 -0.16 13.55
C CYS A 299 4.36 -0.67 13.66
N ASP A 300 5.06 -0.76 12.53
CA ASP A 300 6.46 -1.18 12.49
C ASP A 300 7.42 -0.11 13.04
N ARG A 301 8.65 -0.53 13.29
CA ARG A 301 9.79 0.26 13.76
C ARG A 301 10.03 1.53 12.99
N TYR A 302 9.82 1.48 11.68
CA TYR A 302 10.02 2.61 10.81
C TYR A 302 9.11 3.79 11.21
N PHE A 303 7.91 3.50 11.67
CA PHE A 303 6.88 4.49 11.99
C PHE A 303 6.88 4.93 13.44
N SER A 304 7.22 4.03 14.37
CA SER A 304 6.99 4.28 15.79
C SER A 304 7.94 5.34 16.39
N SER A 305 7.39 6.19 17.26
CA SER A 305 8.13 7.20 18.03
C SER A 305 7.36 7.61 19.30
N LEU A 306 8.03 8.16 20.30
CA LEU A 306 7.36 8.66 21.51
C LEU A 306 6.37 9.81 21.22
N PRO A 307 6.69 10.79 20.34
CA PRO A 307 5.73 11.82 19.94
C PRO A 307 4.48 11.25 19.28
N LEU A 308 4.63 10.25 18.40
CA LEU A 308 3.50 9.58 17.77
C LEU A 308 2.58 8.94 18.82
N MET A 309 3.14 8.18 19.76
CA MET A 309 2.34 7.50 20.79
C MET A 309 1.54 8.48 21.65
N LYS A 310 2.14 9.62 22.02
CA LYS A 310 1.41 10.68 22.73
C LYS A 310 0.29 11.29 21.88
N GLU A 311 0.52 11.48 20.59
CA GLU A 311 -0.49 12.04 19.69
C GLU A 311 -1.66 11.07 19.46
N LEU A 312 -1.40 9.77 19.34
CA LEU A 312 -2.45 8.74 19.29
C LEU A 312 -3.35 8.82 20.52
N VAL A 313 -2.76 8.88 21.73
CA VAL A 313 -3.53 8.98 22.98
C VAL A 313 -4.40 10.24 23.01
N LYS A 314 -3.91 11.39 22.50
CA LYS A 314 -4.73 12.61 22.40
C LYS A 314 -5.91 12.44 21.44
N ARG A 315 -5.74 11.66 20.37
CA ARG A 315 -6.80 11.28 19.43
C ARG A 315 -7.68 10.13 19.94
N LYS A 316 -7.55 9.76 21.22
CA LYS A 316 -8.23 8.63 21.88
C LYS A 316 -8.02 7.31 21.15
N LEU A 317 -6.83 7.15 20.58
CA LEU A 317 -6.33 5.91 20.04
C LEU A 317 -5.22 5.41 20.94
N GLU A 318 -5.04 4.10 20.97
CA GLU A 318 -3.91 3.48 21.63
C GLU A 318 -3.00 2.86 20.56
N GLY A 319 -1.74 2.59 20.89
CA GLY A 319 -0.87 1.93 19.93
C GLY A 319 0.38 1.32 20.51
N THR A 320 1.01 0.49 19.67
CA THR A 320 2.30 -0.11 19.93
C THR A 320 3.17 -0.13 18.68
N GLY A 321 4.47 -0.22 18.90
CA GLY A 321 5.44 -0.51 17.86
C GLY A 321 6.80 -0.82 18.45
N THR A 322 7.67 -1.42 17.65
CA THR A 322 9.09 -1.54 18.02
C THR A 322 9.76 -0.17 17.91
N LEU A 323 10.65 0.20 18.81
CA LEU A 323 11.23 1.54 18.90
C LEU A 323 12.71 1.52 18.51
N MET A 324 13.17 2.48 17.71
CA MET A 324 14.60 2.64 17.49
C MET A 324 15.26 3.27 18.72
N ALA A 325 16.38 2.70 19.19
CA ALA A 325 17.06 3.18 20.40
C ALA A 325 17.49 4.65 20.32
N ASN A 326 17.87 5.14 19.13
CA ASN A 326 18.20 6.54 18.88
C ASN A 326 16.99 7.49 18.91
N ARG A 327 15.77 6.97 18.68
CA ARG A 327 14.52 7.73 18.83
C ARG A 327 14.05 7.81 20.29
N PHE A 328 14.52 6.89 21.14
CA PHE A 328 14.31 6.94 22.58
C PHE A 328 15.38 7.79 23.28
N ASN A 329 16.65 7.58 22.93
CA ASN A 329 17.79 8.33 23.46
C ASN A 329 18.46 9.07 22.30
N THR A 330 18.37 10.40 22.29
CA THR A 330 19.02 11.22 21.26
C THR A 330 20.46 11.54 21.65
N LYS A 331 21.30 11.97 20.70
CA LYS A 331 22.69 12.37 20.96
C LYS A 331 22.81 13.47 22.03
N LYS A 332 21.77 14.29 22.17
CA LYS A 332 21.71 15.41 23.11
C LYS A 332 21.11 15.03 24.46
N LYS A 333 20.34 13.94 24.53
CA LYS A 333 19.60 13.58 25.74
C LYS A 333 19.29 12.09 25.85
N THR A 334 19.82 11.49 26.90
CA THR A 334 19.41 10.17 27.37
C THR A 334 18.15 10.30 28.23
N LEU A 335 17.04 9.70 27.80
CA LEU A 335 15.80 9.67 28.59
C LEU A 335 15.88 8.62 29.70
N TYR A 336 16.47 7.46 29.39
CA TYR A 336 16.67 6.36 30.32
C TYR A 336 17.73 5.37 29.79
N GLU A 337 18.57 4.84 30.68
CA GLU A 337 19.59 3.85 30.33
C GLU A 337 19.12 2.43 30.65
N PHE A 338 18.72 1.69 29.62
CA PHE A 338 18.45 0.26 29.75
C PHE A 338 19.74 -0.55 29.96
N LYS A 339 19.60 -1.72 30.59
CA LYS A 339 20.64 -2.75 30.68
C LYS A 339 21.26 -2.99 29.30
N LYS A 340 22.59 -3.03 29.25
CA LYS A 340 23.33 -3.34 28.02
C LYS A 340 23.05 -4.78 27.59
N ASP A 341 23.04 -5.02 26.28
CA ASP A 341 22.67 -6.31 25.69
C ASP A 341 23.47 -7.53 26.17
N HIS A 342 24.73 -7.35 26.52
CA HIS A 342 25.61 -8.42 27.04
C HIS A 342 25.36 -8.72 28.53
N ARG A 343 24.61 -7.86 29.22
CA ARG A 343 24.23 -8.03 30.63
C ARG A 343 22.81 -8.59 30.79
N MET A 344 22.13 -8.86 29.68
CA MET A 344 20.80 -9.44 29.67
C MET A 344 20.88 -10.89 29.20
N THR A 345 20.12 -11.75 29.87
CA THR A 345 19.89 -13.14 29.44
C THR A 345 18.76 -13.20 28.40
N ARG A 346 18.77 -14.19 27.51
CA ARG A 346 17.68 -14.37 26.53
C ARG A 346 16.36 -14.61 27.29
N GLY A 347 15.31 -13.89 26.91
CA GLY A 347 14.02 -13.85 27.60
C GLY A 347 13.90 -12.77 28.67
N GLU A 348 15.01 -12.14 29.08
CA GLU A 348 14.98 -11.06 30.07
C GLU A 348 14.39 -9.78 29.48
N ASP A 349 13.58 -9.10 30.29
CA ASP A 349 13.01 -7.80 29.99
C ASP A 349 13.35 -6.73 31.03
N GLU A 350 13.33 -5.47 30.60
CA GLU A 350 13.36 -4.31 31.47
C GLU A 350 12.30 -3.30 31.00
N GLU A 351 11.35 -3.02 31.88
CA GLU A 351 10.26 -2.07 31.65
C GLU A 351 10.51 -0.74 32.36
N VAL A 352 10.19 0.34 31.65
CA VAL A 352 10.07 1.67 32.22
C VAL A 352 8.78 2.34 31.77
N VAL A 353 8.25 3.18 32.66
CA VAL A 353 6.97 3.86 32.46
C VAL A 353 7.16 5.36 32.62
N ASN A 354 6.46 6.14 31.80
CA ASN A 354 6.49 7.60 31.93
C ASN A 354 5.77 8.05 33.22
N ARG A 355 6.04 9.28 33.67
CA ARG A 355 5.48 9.80 34.93
C ARG A 355 3.95 9.76 34.97
N GLU A 356 3.31 10.05 33.84
CA GLU A 356 1.85 10.10 33.67
C GLU A 356 1.20 8.70 33.65
N ASN A 357 1.98 7.62 33.58
CA ASN A 357 1.49 6.26 33.45
C ASN A 357 0.58 6.06 32.22
N THR A 358 0.93 6.74 31.13
CA THR A 358 0.21 6.69 29.84
C THR A 358 0.96 5.90 28.77
N MET A 359 2.26 5.64 28.99
CA MET A 359 3.11 4.92 28.03
C MET A 359 4.20 4.13 28.76
N SER A 360 4.44 2.91 28.28
CA SER A 360 5.54 2.03 28.68
C SER A 360 6.56 1.90 27.55
N VAL A 361 7.82 1.70 27.92
CA VAL A 361 8.87 1.23 27.01
C VAL A 361 9.52 0.01 27.63
N VAL A 362 9.56 -1.06 26.86
CA VAL A 362 10.11 -2.35 27.26
C VAL A 362 11.32 -2.64 26.40
N LYS A 363 12.44 -2.98 27.05
CA LYS A 363 13.56 -3.65 26.40
C LYS A 363 13.43 -5.15 26.65
N TRP A 364 13.31 -5.94 25.59
CA TRP A 364 13.28 -7.40 25.68
C TRP A 364 14.48 -8.00 24.94
N LYS A 365 15.11 -9.03 25.53
CA LYS A 365 16.28 -9.70 24.96
C LYS A 365 15.88 -11.00 24.27
N ASP A 366 15.96 -11.02 22.94
CA ASP A 366 16.04 -12.28 22.18
C ASP A 366 17.50 -12.59 21.84
N ASN A 367 17.84 -12.81 20.56
CA ASN A 367 19.21 -12.85 20.08
C ASN A 367 19.89 -11.47 20.26
N LYS A 368 19.13 -10.40 20.01
CA LYS A 368 19.50 -8.99 20.26
C LYS A 368 18.41 -8.30 21.08
N GLY A 369 18.77 -7.22 21.76
CA GLY A 369 17.82 -6.39 22.49
C GLY A 369 16.90 -5.67 21.52
N VAL A 370 15.59 -5.78 21.77
CA VAL A 370 14.53 -5.07 21.05
C VAL A 370 13.89 -4.10 22.01
N LEU A 371 13.69 -2.86 21.58
CA LEU A 371 12.88 -1.89 22.29
C LEU A 371 11.48 -1.87 21.70
N MET A 372 10.49 -1.76 22.55
CA MET A 372 9.08 -1.62 22.19
C MET A 372 8.47 -0.50 23.01
N VAL A 373 7.52 0.21 22.42
CA VAL A 373 6.72 1.23 23.11
C VAL A 373 5.24 0.84 23.00
N SER A 374 4.49 1.05 24.08
CA SER A 374 3.05 0.78 24.11
C SER A 374 2.33 1.80 24.98
N THR A 375 1.08 2.10 24.64
CA THR A 375 0.19 2.97 25.44
C THR A 375 -0.92 2.18 26.16
N ALA A 376 -1.00 0.86 25.93
CA ALA A 376 -2.01 -0.01 26.55
C ALA A 376 -1.47 -1.24 27.29
N PHE A 377 -0.25 -1.70 27.04
CA PHE A 377 0.24 -2.93 27.69
C PHE A 377 1.71 -2.90 28.12
N TRP A 378 2.06 -3.91 28.92
CA TRP A 378 3.27 -4.00 29.73
C TRP A 378 4.03 -5.31 29.44
N SER A 379 5.25 -5.44 29.98
CA SER A 379 6.17 -6.53 29.60
C SER A 379 5.75 -7.95 29.99
N ARG A 380 4.90 -8.18 31.00
CA ARG A 380 4.39 -9.53 31.32
C ARG A 380 2.93 -9.72 30.92
N ALA A 381 2.74 -9.94 29.62
CA ALA A 381 1.74 -10.89 29.16
C ALA A 381 2.32 -12.32 29.22
N ALA A 382 2.54 -12.83 30.43
CA ALA A 382 2.80 -14.25 30.67
C ALA A 382 1.78 -14.76 31.68
N ASN A 383 0.52 -14.81 31.25
CA ASN A 383 -0.40 -15.77 31.83
C ASN A 383 -0.04 -17.10 31.14
N PRO A 384 0.47 -18.13 31.84
CA PRO A 384 1.01 -19.35 31.23
C PRO A 384 -0.03 -20.25 30.51
N GLY A 385 -1.24 -19.74 30.25
CA GLY A 385 -2.38 -20.50 29.73
C GLY A 385 -2.71 -20.31 28.25
N ILE A 386 -2.09 -19.35 27.53
CA ILE A 386 -2.39 -19.14 26.10
C ILE A 386 -1.20 -19.64 25.28
N LYS A 387 -1.26 -20.90 24.87
CA LYS A 387 -0.44 -21.41 23.78
C LYS A 387 -0.97 -20.80 22.48
N MET A 388 -0.20 -19.92 21.86
CA MET A 388 -0.36 -19.68 20.43
C MET A 388 0.06 -20.98 19.73
N GLY A 389 -0.93 -21.68 19.16
CA GLY A 389 -0.74 -22.87 18.34
C GLY A 389 -0.56 -22.53 16.88
#